data_AF-N0ASC0-F1
#
_entry.id   AF-N0ASC0-F1
#
_cell.length_a   1.000
_cell.length_b   1.000
_cell.length_c   1.000
_cell.angle_alpha   90.00
_cell.angle_beta   90.00
_cell.angle_gamma   90.00
#
_symmetry.space_group_name_H-M   'P 1'
#
loop_
_entity.id
_entity.type
_entity.pdbx_description
1 polymer ?
#
loop_
_entity_poly.entity_id
_entity_poly.type
_entity_poly.pdbx_seq_one_letter_code
_entity_poly.pdbx_strand_id
1 'polypeptide(L)' 'MILKWDDDIHNEFLEALEKKGLHYKTDIEFDWDEDDLEDLFPVLWERFGEEPLG' A
#
# COMPACT_ATOMS: atom_id res chain seq x y z
N MET A 1 1.89 -8.41 19.04
CA MET A 1 3.28 -8.06 18.68
C MET A 1 3.16 -6.98 17.63
N ILE A 2 3.51 -5.73 17.93
CA ILE A 2 3.39 -4.63 16.95
C ILE A 2 4.51 -4.85 15.93
N LEU A 3 4.16 -5.05 14.66
CA LEU A 3 5.13 -5.10 13.57
C LEU A 3 5.76 -3.70 13.48
N LYS A 4 7.00 -3.58 13.97
CA LYS A 4 7.74 -2.33 13.85
C LYS A 4 8.26 -2.24 12.43
N TRP A 5 8.06 -1.09 11.81
CA TRP A 5 8.66 -0.76 10.53
C TRP A 5 10.18 -0.97 10.55
N ASP A 6 10.70 -1.58 9.49
CA ASP A 6 12.12 -1.86 9.30
C ASP A 6 12.69 -0.92 8.22
N ASP A 7 13.35 0.13 8.67
CA ASP A 7 13.94 1.16 7.80
C ASP A 7 15.09 0.60 6.94
N ASP A 8 15.82 -0.40 7.42
CA ASP A 8 16.97 -0.95 6.72
C ASP A 8 16.52 -1.73 5.48
N ILE A 9 15.48 -2.56 5.63
CA ILE A 9 14.86 -3.29 4.51
C ILE A 9 14.26 -2.30 3.50
N HIS A 10 13.58 -1.26 3.98
CA HIS A 10 13.01 -0.25 3.10
C HIS A 10 14.08 0.48 2.28
N ASN A 11 15.20 0.86 2.90
CA ASN A 11 16.31 1.51 2.20
C ASN A 11 16.96 0.60 1.16
N GLU A 12 17.16 -0.68 1.47
CA GLU A 12 17.69 -1.67 0.52
C GLU A 12 16.79 -1.79 -0.72
N PHE A 13 15.46 -1.82 -0.50
CA PHE A 13 14.49 -1.83 -1.59
C PHE A 13 14.59 -0.58 -2.47
N LEU A 14 14.68 0.61 -1.88
CA LEU A 14 14.82 1.86 -2.62
C LEU A 14 16.10 1.88 -3.47
N GLU A 15 17.23 1.45 -2.91
CA GLU A 15 18.49 1.35 -3.66
C GLU A 15 18.39 0.38 -4.84
N ALA A 16 17.69 -0.74 -4.68
CA ALA A 16 17.49 -1.73 -5.73
C ALA A 16 16.63 -1.18 -6.89
N LEU A 17 15.64 -0.34 -6.59
CA LEU A 17 14.84 0.37 -7.59
C LEU A 17 15.68 1.41 -8.34
N GLU A 18 16.48 2.20 -7.64
CA GLU A 18 17.33 3.23 -8.24
C GLU A 18 18.36 2.61 -9.20
N LYS A 19 18.96 1.48 -8.83
CA LYS A 19 19.87 0.72 -9.72
C LYS A 19 19.20 0.27 -11.02
N LYS A 20 17.87 0.16 -11.04
CA LYS A 20 17.06 -0.17 -12.23
C LYS A 20 16.55 1.06 -12.97
N GLY A 21 16.89 2.27 -12.53
CA GLY A 21 16.36 3.53 -13.07
C GLY A 21 14.88 3.75 -12.74
N LEU A 22 14.35 3.05 -11.73
CA LEU A 22 12.98 3.21 -11.26
C LEU A 22 12.97 4.16 -10.07
N HIS A 23 12.23 5.25 -10.18
CA HIS A 23 11.97 6.15 -9.07
C HIS A 23 10.62 5.80 -8.47
N TYR A 24 10.62 5.46 -7.18
CA TYR A 24 9.36 5.31 -6.45
C TYR A 24 8.68 6.67 -6.40
N LYS A 25 7.39 6.71 -6.74
CA LYS A 25 6.55 7.90 -6.59
C LYS A 25 5.72 7.71 -5.34
N THR A 26 5.92 8.57 -4.34
CA THR A 26 5.15 8.57 -3.09
C THR A 26 3.74 9.10 -3.29
N ASP A 27 3.57 9.93 -4.31
CA ASP A 27 2.34 10.67 -4.54
C ASP A 27 1.43 9.83 -5.44
N ILE A 28 0.63 9.00 -4.80
CA ILE A 28 -0.52 8.34 -5.41
C ILE A 28 -1.73 9.21 -5.09
N GLU A 29 -2.37 9.71 -6.13
CA GLU A 29 -3.70 10.31 -6.03
C GLU A 29 -4.72 9.18 -6.19
N PHE A 30 -5.62 9.07 -5.21
CA PHE A 30 -6.76 8.15 -5.29
C PHE A 30 -7.95 8.92 -5.86
N ASP A 31 -8.56 8.36 -6.91
CA ASP A 31 -9.77 8.91 -7.52
C ASP A 31 -11.06 8.45 -6.82
N TRP A 32 -10.94 7.87 -5.62
CA TRP A 32 -12.04 7.25 -4.86
C TRP A 32 -11.93 7.58 -3.37
N ASP A 33 -13.09 7.70 -2.73
CA ASP A 33 -13.23 7.85 -1.28
C ASP A 33 -13.49 6.49 -0.61
N GLU A 34 -13.39 6.41 0.72
CA GLU A 34 -13.61 5.16 1.48
C GLU A 34 -15.00 4.56 1.23
N ASP A 35 -16.01 5.42 1.08
CA ASP A 35 -17.40 5.01 0.81
C ASP A 35 -17.56 4.37 -0.58
N ASP A 36 -16.65 4.63 -1.53
CA ASP A 36 -16.69 4.05 -2.87
C ASP A 36 -16.08 2.63 -2.92
N LEU A 37 -15.36 2.22 -1.87
CA LEU A 37 -14.55 0.99 -1.89
C LEU A 37 -15.39 -0.29 -1.97
N GLU A 38 -16.58 -0.30 -1.34
CA GLU A 38 -17.52 -1.42 -1.40
C GLU A 38 -17.96 -1.71 -2.84
N ASP A 39 -18.29 -0.66 -3.58
CA ASP A 39 -18.80 -0.75 -4.95
C ASP A 39 -17.67 -0.98 -5.98
N LEU A 40 -16.52 -0.33 -5.78
CA LEU A 40 -15.37 -0.44 -6.69
C LEU A 40 -14.63 -1.77 -6.54
N PHE A 41 -14.52 -2.28 -5.31
CA PHE A 41 -13.74 -3.48 -5.00
C PHE A 41 -14.53 -4.51 -4.18
N PRO A 42 -15.70 -4.98 -4.64
CA PRO A 42 -16.64 -5.78 -3.83
C PRO A 42 -16.02 -7.08 -3.30
N VAL A 43 -15.13 -7.72 -4.07
CA VAL A 43 -14.46 -8.97 -3.66
C VAL A 43 -13.42 -8.73 -2.55
N LEU A 44 -12.76 -7.58 -2.56
CA LEU A 44 -11.82 -7.20 -1.50
C LEU A 44 -12.57 -6.70 -0.28
N TRP A 45 -13.65 -5.93 -0.50
CA TRP A 45 -14.51 -5.42 0.56
C TRP A 45 -15.16 -6.54 1.36
N GLU A 46 -15.65 -7.60 0.71
CA GLU A 46 -16.20 -8.79 1.39
C GLU A 46 -15.20 -9.41 2.39
N ARG A 47 -13.89 -9.29 2.14
CA ARG A 47 -12.84 -9.89 2.96
C ARG A 47 -12.22 -8.94 3.97
N PHE A 48 -12.15 -7.65 3.65
CA PHE A 48 -11.31 -6.68 4.37
C PHE A 48 -12.00 -5.35 4.64
N GLY A 49 -13.25 -5.14 4.20
CA GLY A 49 -13.96 -3.86 4.34
C GLY A 49 -14.21 -3.48 5.79
N GLU A 50 -14.82 -4.40 6.54
CA GLU A 50 -15.15 -4.20 7.97
C GLU A 50 -13.98 -4.51 8.92
N GLU A 51 -13.11 -5.45 8.52
CA GLU A 51 -11.90 -5.83 9.26
C GLU A 51 -10.68 -5.74 8.33
N PRO A 52 -10.12 -4.52 8.13
CA PRO A 52 -8.86 -4.40 7.41
C PRO A 52 -7.78 -5.20 8.14
N LEU A 53 -6.82 -5.73 7.38
CA LEU A 53 -5.70 -6.52 7.89
C LEU A 53 -5.00 -5.78 9.04
N GLY A 54 -5.39 -6.11 10.27
CA GLY A 54 -5.21 -5.27 11.47
C GLY A 54 -3.79 -4.92 11.87
#